data_AF-A0A5E7EAX1-F1
#
_entry.id   AF-A0A5E7EAX1-F1
#
_cell.length_a   1.000
_cell.length_b   1.000
_cell.length_c   1.000
_cell.angle_alpha   90.00
_cell.angle_beta   90.00
_cell.angle_gamma   90.00
#
_symmetry.space_group_name_H-M   'P 1'
#
loop_
_entity.id
_entity.type
_entity.pdbx_description
1 polymer ?
#
loop_
_entity_poly.entity_id
_entity_poly.type
_entity_poly.pdbx_seq_one_letter_code
_entity_poly.pdbx_strand_id
1 'polypeptide(L)'
;MKRFYSQTTGCTYLHGFHTQMPDDAKPVDDERYQVVLANPVPCKVRGHDAEGLPILIDPPFEDLTATERSWRNCEILRVQWIRDRHRDEQELSRQTSITLPQFSQLLEYMQSLRDWPEHQDFPVEHSRPVQPDWITE
;
A
#
# COMPACT_ATOMS: atom_id res chain seq x y z
N MET A 1 9.83 -2.91 21.84
CA MET A 1 10.87 -3.95 21.63
C MET A 1 11.82 -3.41 20.58
N LYS A 2 13.15 -3.34 20.83
CA LYS A 2 14.08 -2.75 19.85
C LYS A 2 14.22 -3.66 18.63
N ARG A 3 14.00 -3.13 17.44
CA ARG A 3 14.08 -3.83 16.15
C ARG A 3 15.28 -3.31 15.37
N PHE A 4 15.93 -4.21 14.66
CA PHE A 4 17.06 -3.93 13.80
C PHE A 4 16.77 -4.51 12.41
N TYR A 5 17.31 -3.91 11.37
CA TYR A 5 17.20 -4.37 10.00
C TYR A 5 18.58 -4.50 9.39
N SER A 6 18.84 -5.63 8.73
CA SER A 6 20.07 -5.86 7.96
C SER A 6 19.74 -5.79 6.48
N GLN A 7 20.43 -4.89 5.77
CA GLN A 7 20.32 -4.76 4.33
C GLN A 7 20.81 -6.02 3.61
N THR A 8 21.87 -6.64 4.13
CA THR A 8 22.48 -7.84 3.53
C THR A 8 21.53 -9.03 3.56
N THR A 9 20.82 -9.23 4.67
CA THR A 9 19.90 -10.37 4.81
C THR A 9 18.46 -10.04 4.43
N GLY A 10 18.13 -8.75 4.29
CA GLY A 10 16.78 -8.27 4.03
C GLY A 10 15.79 -8.54 5.17
N CYS A 11 16.28 -8.87 6.36
CA CYS A 11 15.49 -9.39 7.48
C CYS A 11 15.50 -8.44 8.70
N THR A 12 14.45 -8.56 9.53
CA THR A 12 14.34 -7.84 10.82
C THR A 12 14.82 -8.72 11.96
N TYR A 13 15.67 -8.17 12.82
CA TYR A 13 16.19 -8.78 14.02
C TYR A 13 15.62 -8.09 15.26
N LEU A 14 15.22 -8.89 16.23
CA LEU A 14 14.66 -8.41 17.50
C LEU A 14 15.69 -8.55 18.62
N HIS A 15 15.96 -7.44 19.31
CA HIS A 15 16.84 -7.44 20.46
C HIS A 15 16.31 -8.34 21.58
N GLY A 16 17.17 -9.20 22.12
CA GLY A 16 16.82 -10.16 23.16
C GLY A 16 16.15 -11.45 22.64
N PHE A 17 15.82 -11.53 21.35
CA PHE A 17 15.33 -12.77 20.72
C PHE A 17 16.42 -13.40 19.84
N HIS A 18 17.14 -12.59 19.06
CA HIS A 18 18.24 -13.06 18.23
C HIS A 18 19.55 -12.95 19.01
N THR A 19 20.26 -14.07 19.15
CA THR A 19 21.56 -14.17 19.83
C THR A 19 22.72 -13.66 18.96
N GLN A 20 22.55 -13.69 17.64
CA GLN A 20 23.49 -13.12 16.69
C GLN A 20 22.76 -12.14 15.78
N MET A 21 23.36 -10.97 15.58
CA MET A 21 22.88 -9.95 14.64
C MET A 21 24.00 -9.67 13.63
N PRO A 22 23.67 -9.51 12.34
CA PRO A 22 24.63 -9.07 11.34
C PRO A 22 25.29 -7.74 11.71
N ASP A 23 26.53 -7.53 11.27
CA ASP A 23 27.28 -6.28 11.55
C ASP A 23 26.64 -5.04 10.90
N ASP A 24 25.89 -5.25 9.81
CA ASP A 24 25.15 -4.20 9.11
C ASP A 24 23.74 -3.95 9.68
N ALA A 25 23.38 -4.62 10.79
CA ALA A 25 22.07 -4.47 11.41
C ALA A 25 21.91 -3.07 12.05
N LYS A 26 21.02 -2.27 11.48
CA LYS A 26 20.73 -0.89 11.93
C LYS A 26 19.39 -0.82 12.66
N PRO A 27 19.24 0.04 13.68
CA PRO A 27 17.97 0.19 14.36
C PRO A 27 16.91 0.72 13.38
N VAL A 28 15.73 0.11 13.42
CA VAL A 28 14.54 0.57 12.69
C VAL A 28 13.52 1.05 13.72
N ASP A 29 13.01 2.26 13.51
CA ASP A 29 11.91 2.80 14.30
C ASP A 29 10.59 2.06 14.03
N ASP A 30 9.64 2.20 14.95
CA ASP A 30 8.39 1.46 14.90
C ASP A 30 7.51 1.88 13.72
N GLU A 31 7.54 3.15 13.31
CA GLU A 31 6.73 3.67 12.21
C GLU A 31 7.20 3.08 10.87
N ARG A 32 8.50 3.15 10.59
CA ARG A 32 9.12 2.54 9.41
C ARG A 32 8.91 1.03 9.38
N TYR A 33 9.00 0.36 10.54
CA TYR A 33 8.69 -1.07 10.62
C TYR A 33 7.24 -1.36 10.21
N GLN A 34 6.28 -0.60 10.75
CA GLN A 34 4.86 -0.81 10.41
C GLN A 34 4.61 -0.58 8.93
N VAL A 35 5.05 0.54 8.37
CA VAL A 35 4.74 0.95 7.00
C VAL A 35 5.48 0.11 5.95
N VAL A 36 6.74 -0.27 6.19
CA VAL A 36 7.57 -0.91 5.15
C VAL A 36 7.59 -2.43 5.27
N LEU A 37 7.50 -2.96 6.49
CA LEU A 37 7.74 -4.39 6.76
C LEU A 37 6.48 -5.13 7.19
N ALA A 38 5.71 -4.59 8.13
CA ALA A 38 4.55 -5.28 8.71
C ALA A 38 3.27 -5.11 7.88
N ASN A 39 3.00 -3.89 7.39
CA ASN A 39 1.84 -3.53 6.59
C ASN A 39 2.28 -2.75 5.34
N PRO A 40 3.06 -3.38 4.44
CA PRO A 40 3.52 -2.71 3.23
C PRO A 40 2.34 -2.30 2.35
N VAL A 41 2.41 -1.08 1.82
CA VAL A 41 1.49 -0.64 0.78
C VAL A 41 1.51 -1.66 -0.36
N PRO A 42 0.34 -2.19 -0.79
CA PRO A 42 0.26 -3.17 -1.86
C PRO A 42 1.03 -2.74 -3.10
N CYS A 43 1.68 -3.70 -3.75
CA CYS A 43 2.47 -3.55 -4.98
C CYS A 43 3.71 -2.64 -4.94
N LYS A 44 4.07 -2.04 -3.80
CA LYS A 44 5.42 -1.47 -3.65
C LYS A 44 6.42 -2.59 -3.41
N VAL A 45 7.65 -2.41 -3.85
CA VAL A 45 8.75 -3.35 -3.56
C VAL A 45 9.64 -2.78 -2.47
N ARG A 46 10.25 -3.66 -1.68
CA ARG A 46 11.20 -3.24 -0.65
C ARG A 46 12.52 -2.90 -1.31
N GLY A 47 12.96 -1.67 -1.14
CA GLY A 47 14.29 -1.16 -1.45
C GLY A 47 15.02 -0.73 -0.19
N HIS A 48 16.13 -0.01 -0.38
CA HIS A 48 16.95 0.51 0.70
C HIS A 48 17.28 1.98 0.43
N ASP A 49 17.28 2.81 1.47
CA ASP A 49 17.79 4.18 1.39
C ASP A 49 19.33 4.23 1.43
N ALA A 50 19.89 5.44 1.41
CA ALA A 50 21.35 5.66 1.47
C ALA A 50 21.97 5.11 2.76
N GLU A 51 21.17 5.03 3.83
CA GLU A 51 21.52 4.49 5.13
C GLU A 51 21.30 2.98 5.21
N GLY A 52 20.85 2.30 4.15
CA GLY A 52 20.61 0.86 4.14
C GLY A 52 19.37 0.42 4.96
N LEU A 53 18.50 1.36 5.33
CA LEU A 53 17.24 1.08 6.00
C LEU A 53 16.16 0.78 4.95
N PRO A 54 15.16 -0.05 5.30
CA PRO A 54 14.17 -0.48 4.32
C PRO A 54 13.24 0.68 3.97
N ILE A 55 12.94 0.81 2.68
CA ILE A 55 11.95 1.74 2.12
C ILE A 55 11.06 1.02 1.11
N LEU A 56 9.86 1.55 0.89
CA LEU A 56 9.00 1.11 -0.20
C LEU A 56 9.31 1.96 -1.44
N ILE A 57 9.64 1.31 -2.55
CA ILE A 57 9.85 1.94 -3.84
C ILE A 57 8.84 1.41 -4.85
N ASP A 58 8.61 2.19 -5.90
CA ASP A 58 7.91 1.69 -7.07
C ASP A 58 8.73 0.61 -7.75
N PRO A 59 8.10 -0.47 -8.24
CA PRO A 59 8.79 -1.46 -9.05
C PRO A 59 9.44 -0.74 -10.25
N PRO A 60 10.66 -1.14 -10.65
CA PRO A 60 11.31 -0.56 -11.83
C PRO A 60 10.47 -0.91 -13.07
N PHE A 61 9.77 0.08 -13.59
CA PHE A 61 9.06 -0.01 -14.87
C PHE A 61 9.72 0.97 -15.84
N GLU A 62 10.20 0.46 -16.97
CA GLU A 62 10.79 1.29 -18.03
C GLU A 62 9.72 2.04 -18.85
N ASP A 63 8.44 1.65 -18.70
CA ASP A 63 7.29 2.17 -19.45
C ASP A 63 6.27 2.82 -18.50
N LEU A 64 6.04 4.13 -18.66
CA LEU A 64 5.07 4.91 -17.89
C LEU A 64 3.65 4.30 -17.97
N THR A 65 3.27 3.70 -19.09
CA THR A 65 1.94 3.07 -19.22
C THR A 65 1.84 1.80 -18.37
N ALA A 66 2.92 1.03 -18.25
CA ALA A 66 2.98 -0.12 -17.37
C ALA A 66 2.97 0.31 -15.90
N THR A 67 3.69 1.39 -15.55
CA THR A 67 3.66 2.02 -14.22
C THR A 67 2.24 2.39 -13.82
N GLU A 68 1.52 3.15 -14.65
CA GLU A 68 0.17 3.61 -14.33
C GLU A 68 -0.85 2.47 -14.26
N ARG A 69 -0.74 1.46 -15.14
CA ARG A 69 -1.58 0.26 -15.05
C ARG A 69 -1.32 -0.53 -13.78
N SER A 70 -0.06 -0.60 -13.35
CA SER A 70 0.31 -1.19 -12.07
C SER A 70 -0.28 -0.39 -10.92
N TRP A 71 -0.03 0.92 -10.84
CA TRP A 71 -0.61 1.82 -9.84
C TRP A 71 -2.13 1.64 -9.70
N ARG A 72 -2.84 1.66 -10.84
CA ARG A 72 -4.28 1.47 -10.88
C ARG A 72 -4.75 0.12 -10.31
N ASN A 73 -4.01 -0.96 -10.59
CA ASN A 73 -4.32 -2.27 -9.99
C ASN A 73 -4.19 -2.22 -8.47
N CYS A 74 -3.17 -1.52 -7.98
CA CYS A 74 -2.82 -1.46 -6.58
C CYS A 74 -3.82 -0.61 -5.80
N GLU A 75 -4.27 0.51 -6.37
CA GLU A 75 -5.37 1.29 -5.80
C GLU A 75 -6.68 0.50 -5.73
N ILE A 76 -7.03 -0.25 -6.79
CA ILE A 76 -8.20 -1.13 -6.76
C ILE A 76 -8.09 -2.16 -5.64
N LEU A 77 -6.94 -2.83 -5.50
CA LEU A 77 -6.70 -3.82 -4.45
C LEU A 77 -6.76 -3.18 -3.05
N ARG A 78 -6.21 -1.97 -2.89
CA ARG A 78 -6.16 -1.24 -1.61
C ARG A 78 -7.56 -0.95 -1.07
N VAL A 79 -8.51 -0.61 -1.93
CA VAL A 79 -9.87 -0.25 -1.52
C VAL A 79 -10.88 -1.40 -1.67
N GLN A 80 -10.52 -2.50 -2.33
CA GLN A 80 -11.42 -3.63 -2.58
C GLN A 80 -12.02 -4.21 -1.30
N TRP A 81 -11.23 -4.35 -0.23
CA TRP A 81 -11.70 -4.94 1.02
C TRP A 81 -12.83 -4.12 1.66
N ILE A 82 -12.87 -2.79 1.45
CA ILE A 82 -13.92 -1.91 2.00
C ILE A 82 -15.27 -2.28 1.37
N ARG A 83 -15.28 -2.51 0.05
CA ARG A 83 -16.48 -2.93 -0.68
C ARG A 83 -16.94 -4.30 -0.22
N ASP A 84 -16.01 -5.23 -0.11
CA ASP A 84 -16.32 -6.62 0.24
C ASP A 84 -16.87 -6.68 1.68
N ARG A 85 -16.26 -5.97 2.64
CA ARG A 85 -16.80 -5.81 4.01
C ARG A 85 -18.21 -5.20 4.04
N HIS A 86 -18.46 -4.14 3.28
CA HIS A 86 -19.78 -3.51 3.27
C HIS A 86 -20.86 -4.48 2.78
N ARG A 87 -20.56 -5.31 1.77
CA ARG A 87 -21.46 -6.36 1.28
C ARG A 87 -21.71 -7.43 2.33
N ASP A 88 -20.66 -7.92 2.99
CA ASP A 88 -20.78 -8.90 4.07
C ASP A 88 -21.65 -8.36 5.22
N GLU A 89 -21.50 -7.09 5.60
CA GLU A 89 -22.31 -6.46 6.65
C GLU A 89 -23.79 -6.36 6.25
N GLN A 90 -24.09 -6.03 4.99
CA GLN A 90 -25.45 -6.00 4.47
C GLN A 90 -26.09 -7.40 4.45
N GLU A 91 -25.36 -8.40 3.95
CA GLU A 91 -25.83 -9.80 3.89
C GLU A 91 -26.11 -10.37 5.29
N LEU A 92 -25.28 -9.99 6.28
CA LEU A 92 -25.48 -10.34 7.68
C LEU A 92 -26.52 -9.47 8.40
N SER A 93 -27.16 -8.51 7.71
CA SER A 93 -28.10 -7.54 8.29
C SER A 93 -27.53 -6.81 9.51
N ARG A 94 -26.23 -6.51 9.49
CA ARG A 94 -25.53 -5.74 10.53
C ARG A 94 -25.54 -4.26 10.21
N GLN A 95 -25.26 -3.44 11.21
CA GLN A 95 -24.94 -2.04 10.98
C GLN A 95 -23.65 -1.95 10.15
N THR A 96 -23.70 -1.20 9.05
CA THR A 96 -22.54 -1.04 8.15
C THR A 96 -21.49 -0.11 8.74
N SER A 97 -20.22 -0.44 8.53
CA SER A 97 -19.07 0.37 8.99
C SER A 97 -18.96 1.71 8.26
N ILE A 98 -19.45 1.76 7.02
CA ILE A 98 -19.54 2.99 6.21
C ILE A 98 -20.98 3.29 5.85
N THR A 99 -21.26 4.57 5.60
CA THR A 99 -22.58 5.06 5.20
C THR A 99 -22.86 4.74 3.72
N LEU A 100 -24.14 4.75 3.33
CA LEU A 100 -24.54 4.54 1.93
C LEU A 100 -23.91 5.57 0.98
N PRO A 101 -23.84 6.88 1.29
CA PRO A 101 -23.14 7.84 0.43
C PRO A 101 -21.64 7.54 0.27
N GLN A 102 -20.96 7.15 1.36
CA GLN A 102 -19.55 6.73 1.28
C GLN A 102 -19.38 5.49 0.39
N PHE A 103 -20.28 4.52 0.51
CA PHE A 103 -20.25 3.34 -0.35
C PHE A 103 -20.45 3.68 -1.83
N SER A 104 -21.37 4.60 -2.17
CA SER A 104 -21.52 5.10 -3.54
C SER A 104 -20.24 5.79 -4.05
N GLN A 105 -19.63 6.67 -3.24
CA GLN A 105 -18.36 7.32 -3.58
C GLN A 105 -17.23 6.32 -3.81
N LEU A 106 -17.16 5.25 -3.00
CA LEU A 106 -16.20 4.17 -3.19
C LEU A 106 -16.39 3.48 -4.56
N LEU A 107 -17.64 3.16 -4.91
CA LEU A 107 -17.94 2.50 -6.18
C LEU A 107 -17.63 3.39 -7.38
N GLU A 108 -17.95 4.68 -7.31
CA GLU A 108 -17.59 5.68 -8.32
C GLU A 108 -16.07 5.78 -8.48
N TYR A 109 -15.34 5.92 -7.37
CA TYR A 109 -13.88 5.95 -7.38
C TYR A 109 -13.27 4.68 -7.98
N MET A 110 -13.73 3.50 -7.57
CA MET A 110 -13.29 2.22 -8.16
C MET A 110 -13.60 2.14 -9.66
N GLN A 111 -14.71 2.74 -10.12
CA GLN A 111 -15.05 2.78 -11.54
C GLN A 111 -14.11 3.73 -12.30
N SER A 112 -13.86 4.94 -11.80
CA SER A 112 -12.90 5.87 -12.38
C SER A 112 -11.49 5.26 -12.48
N LEU A 113 -11.08 4.45 -11.49
CA LEU A 113 -9.84 3.67 -11.58
C LEU A 113 -9.88 2.64 -12.73
N ARG A 114 -11.00 1.95 -12.96
CA ARG A 114 -11.11 1.00 -14.09
C ARG A 114 -11.05 1.69 -15.44
N ASP A 115 -11.63 2.88 -15.53
CA ASP A 115 -11.71 3.67 -16.76
C ASP A 115 -10.40 4.44 -17.03
N TRP A 116 -9.50 4.54 -16.04
CA TRP A 116 -8.23 5.29 -16.16
C TRP A 116 -7.39 4.92 -17.38
N PRO A 117 -7.18 3.64 -17.75
CA PRO A 117 -6.40 3.28 -18.94
C PRO A 117 -7.02 3.71 -20.27
N GLU A 118 -8.32 4.04 -20.28
CA GLU A 118 -9.07 4.51 -21.46
C GLU A 118 -9.23 6.03 -21.46
N HIS A 119 -8.82 6.70 -20.39
CA HIS A 119 -8.91 8.15 -20.26
C HIS A 119 -7.94 8.85 -21.21
N GLN A 120 -8.36 9.97 -21.78
CA GLN A 120 -7.55 10.75 -22.74
C GLN A 120 -6.21 11.24 -22.17
N ASP A 121 -6.16 11.45 -20.85
CA ASP A 121 -4.98 11.98 -20.16
C ASP A 121 -4.08 10.85 -19.62
N PHE A 122 -4.37 9.58 -19.91
CA PHE A 122 -3.48 8.48 -19.57
C PHE A 122 -2.17 8.57 -20.37
N PRO A 123 -0.97 8.37 -19.79
CA PRO A 123 -0.64 7.93 -18.42
C PRO A 123 -0.21 9.08 -17.47
N VAL A 124 -0.82 10.25 -17.55
CA VAL A 124 -0.36 11.43 -16.80
C VAL A 124 -0.77 11.36 -15.32
N GLU A 125 0.22 11.29 -14.44
CA GLU A 125 0.04 11.11 -12.99
C GLU A 125 -0.89 12.16 -12.34
N HIS A 126 -0.80 13.43 -12.74
CA HIS A 126 -1.64 14.49 -12.16
C HIS A 126 -3.13 14.37 -12.53
N SER A 127 -3.46 13.52 -13.51
CA SER A 127 -4.83 13.28 -13.97
C SER A 127 -5.42 11.98 -13.39
N ARG A 128 -4.71 11.35 -12.46
CA ARG A 128 -5.20 10.16 -11.75
C ARG A 128 -6.54 10.44 -11.06
N PRO A 129 -7.45 9.46 -11.00
CA PRO A 129 -8.66 9.56 -10.21
C PRO A 129 -8.36 9.94 -8.75
N VAL A 130 -9.09 10.94 -8.24
CA VAL A 130 -8.91 11.45 -6.88
C VAL A 130 -9.64 10.54 -5.89
N GLN A 131 -8.92 10.10 -4.86
CA GLN A 131 -9.47 9.30 -3.79
C GLN A 131 -10.42 10.12 -2.90
N PRO A 132 -11.57 9.57 -2.46
CA PRO A 132 -12.40 10.19 -1.44
C PRO A 132 -11.67 10.36 -0.10
N ASP A 133 -11.78 11.54 0.53
CA ASP A 133 -11.06 11.92 1.75
C ASP A 133 -11.26 10.98 2.95
N TRP A 134 -12.41 10.30 3.02
CA TRP A 134 -12.72 9.39 4.12
C TRP A 134 -12.03 8.03 4.01
N ILE A 135 -11.49 7.69 2.83
CA ILE A 135 -10.68 6.49 2.66
C ILE A 135 -9.27 6.85 3.15
N THR A 136 -9.04 6.74 4.45
CA THR A 136 -7.70 6.90 5.01
C THR A 136 -6.89 5.61 4.79
N GLU A 137 -5.57 5.73 4.61
CA GLU A 137 -4.63 4.59 4.57
C GLU A 137 -4.69 3.71 5.83
#